data_AF-A0A1G5NSV5-F1
#
_entry.id   AF-A0A1G5NSV5-F1
#
_cell.length_a   1.000
_cell.length_b   1.000
_cell.length_c   1.000
_cell.angle_alpha   90.00
_cell.angle_beta   90.00
_cell.angle_gamma   90.00
#
_symmetry.space_group_name_H-M   'P 1'
#
loop_
_entity.id
_entity.type
_entity.pdbx_description
1 polymer ?
#
loop_
_entity_poly.entity_id
_entity_poly.type
_entity_poly.pdbx_seq_one_letter_code
_entity_poly.pdbx_strand_id
1 'polypeptide(L)' 'TDAHRLTPWGKAIYKRRKETVERSFADAKQLHGHRYARFRSLSRVSSQCLLAAAAQNIKKMAIALSRMPAPSPA' A
#
# COMPACT_ATOMS: atom_id res chain seq x y z
N THR A 1 20.02 -7.17 8.37
CA THR A 1 19.79 -6.95 9.82
C THR A 1 18.93 -5.72 10.01
N ASP A 2 18.16 -5.67 11.09
CA ASP A 2 17.26 -4.56 11.42
C ASP A 2 17.99 -3.22 11.68
N ALA A 3 19.31 -3.25 11.83
CA ALA A 3 20.17 -2.08 12.06
C ALA A 3 19.94 -0.92 11.06
N HIS A 4 19.58 -1.20 9.80
CA HIS A 4 19.34 -0.15 8.80
C HIS A 4 18.21 0.81 9.17
N ARG A 5 17.21 0.39 9.96
CA ARG A 5 16.11 1.28 10.38
C ARG A 5 16.56 2.37 11.35
N LEU A 6 17.68 2.16 12.05
CA LEU A 6 18.21 3.08 13.05
C LEU A 6 19.04 4.20 12.42
N THR A 7 19.50 4.01 11.19
CA THR A 7 20.20 5.04 10.41
C THR A 7 19.29 6.25 10.16
N PRO A 8 19.85 7.47 9.99
CA PRO A 8 19.05 8.66 9.67
C PRO A 8 18.15 8.46 8.44
N TRP A 9 18.68 7.81 7.40
CA TRP A 9 17.94 7.47 6.18
C TRP A 9 16.82 6.46 6.44
N GLY A 10 17.10 5.40 7.21
CA GLY A 10 16.11 4.41 7.61
C GLY A 10 14.95 5.03 8.38
N LYS A 11 15.23 5.96 9.31
CA LYS A 11 14.21 6.71 10.05
C LYS A 11 13.36 7.58 9.13
N ALA A 12 13.97 8.25 8.15
CA ALA A 12 13.25 9.08 7.17
C ALA A 12 12.30 8.24 6.30
N ILE A 13 12.78 7.10 5.77
CA ILE A 13 11.94 6.16 5.01
C ILE A 13 10.81 5.63 5.88
N TYR A 14 11.11 5.22 7.12
CA TYR A 14 10.11 4.66 8.02
C TYR A 14 9.00 5.67 8.34
N LYS A 15 9.35 6.95 8.55
CA LYS A 15 8.36 8.03 8.72
C LYS A 15 7.42 8.11 7.51
N ARG A 16 7.95 8.13 6.28
CA ARG A 16 7.14 8.17 5.05
C ARG A 16 6.26 6.92 4.87
N ARG A 17 6.74 5.74 5.28
CA ARG A 17 5.98 4.48 5.19
C ARG A 17 4.77 4.48 6.13
N LYS A 18 4.86 5.08 7.32
CA LYS A 18 3.70 5.23 8.23
C LYS A 18 2.55 5.99 7.60
N GLU A 19 2.86 6.98 6.77
CA GLU A 19 1.85 7.82 6.13
C GLU A 19 1.24 7.17 4.87
N THR A 20 1.99 6.26 4.23
CA THR A 20 1.64 5.70 2.92
C THR A 20 1.29 4.22 2.99
N VAL A 21 2.27 3.39 3.35
CA VAL A 21 2.17 1.92 3.37
C VAL A 21 1.22 1.47 4.49
N GLU A 22 1.47 1.92 5.73
CA GLU A 22 0.66 1.52 6.88
C GLU A 22 -0.80 1.97 6.75
N ARG A 23 -1.05 3.13 6.12
CA ARG A 23 -2.40 3.60 5.81
C ARG A 23 -3.13 2.66 4.86
N SER A 24 -2.47 2.19 3.80
CA SER A 24 -3.03 1.21 2.86
C SER A 24 -3.41 -0.11 3.54
N PHE A 25 -2.56 -0.58 4.46
CA PHE A 25 -2.83 -1.78 5.25
C PHE A 25 -3.99 -1.58 6.24
N ALA A 26 -4.09 -0.40 6.87
CA ALA A 26 -5.21 -0.06 7.73
C ALA A 26 -6.54 -0.07 6.96
N ASP A 27 -6.56 0.53 5.77
CA ASP A 27 -7.73 0.53 4.89
C ASP A 27 -8.10 -0.90 4.46
N ALA A 28 -7.11 -1.73 4.10
CA ALA A 28 -7.37 -3.13 3.77
C ALA A 28 -7.93 -3.93 4.95
N LYS A 29 -7.41 -3.68 6.16
CA LYS A 29 -7.89 -4.30 7.40
C LYS A 29 -9.34 -3.93 7.71
N GLN A 30 -9.68 -2.64 7.59
CA GLN A 30 -10.99 -2.12 8.00
C GLN A 30 -12.06 -2.24 6.90
N LEU A 31 -11.72 -1.90 5.66
CA LEU A 31 -12.67 -1.77 4.54
C LEU A 31 -12.76 -3.04 3.68
N HIS A 32 -11.70 -3.84 3.62
CA HIS A 32 -11.65 -5.05 2.77
C HIS A 32 -11.73 -6.36 3.57
N GLY A 33 -12.01 -6.26 4.87
CA GLY A 33 -12.27 -7.41 5.72
C GLY A 33 -11.04 -8.27 6.01
N HIS A 34 -9.83 -7.69 5.98
CA HIS A 34 -8.59 -8.41 6.33
C HIS A 34 -8.35 -8.50 7.84
N ARG A 35 -9.34 -8.16 8.68
CA ARG A 35 -9.24 -8.30 10.14
C ARG A 35 -9.17 -9.76 10.57
N TYR A 36 -9.79 -10.65 9.80
CA TYR A 36 -9.75 -12.11 9.97
C TYR A 36 -9.59 -12.78 8.61
N ALA A 37 -9.05 -14.01 8.61
CA ALA A 37 -9.04 -14.84 7.41
C ALA A 37 -10.48 -15.25 7.04
N ARG A 38 -11.00 -14.74 5.92
CA ARG A 38 -12.38 -15.00 5.47
C ARG A 38 -12.55 -16.34 4.76
N PHE A 39 -11.47 -16.87 4.19
CA PHE A 39 -11.49 -18.11 3.42
C PHE A 39 -10.71 -19.21 4.12
N ARG A 40 -11.16 -20.45 3.93
CA ARG A 40 -10.40 -21.64 4.31
C ARG A 40 -9.42 -21.96 3.17
N SER A 41 -8.12 -22.04 3.49
CA SER A 41 -6.92 -22.17 2.62
C SER A 41 -6.11 -20.89 2.41
N LEU A 42 -4.78 -21.06 2.40
CA LEU A 42 -3.81 -19.97 2.17
C LEU A 42 -3.98 -19.36 0.78
N SER A 43 -4.14 -20.18 -0.27
CA SER A 43 -4.28 -19.70 -1.64
C SER A 43 -5.44 -18.71 -1.79
N ARG A 44 -6.60 -19.02 -1.21
CA ARG A 44 -7.79 -18.16 -1.29
C ARG A 44 -7.61 -16.86 -0.50
N VAL A 45 -6.99 -16.92 0.68
CA VAL A 45 -6.67 -15.71 1.47
C VAL A 45 -5.64 -14.85 0.73
N SER A 46 -4.61 -15.46 0.14
CA SER A 46 -3.62 -14.76 -0.68
C SER A 46 -4.26 -14.10 -1.89
N SER A 47 -5.15 -14.77 -2.61
CA SER A 47 -5.88 -14.18 -3.75
C SER A 47 -6.70 -12.96 -3.33
N GLN A 48 -7.40 -13.01 -2.19
CA GLN A 48 -8.13 -11.85 -1.65
C GLN A 48 -7.17 -10.68 -1.39
N CYS A 49 -6.07 -10.94 -0.68
CA CYS A 49 -5.08 -9.91 -0.35
C CYS A 49 -4.48 -9.27 -1.59
N LEU A 50 -4.08 -10.07 -2.59
CA LEU A 50 -3.49 -9.61 -3.83
C LEU A 50 -4.46 -8.78 -4.65
N LEU A 51 -5.72 -9.21 -4.76
CA LEU A 51 -6.75 -8.47 -5.49
C LEU A 51 -7.04 -7.11 -4.85
N ALA A 52 -7.16 -7.07 -3.52
CA ALA A 52 -7.35 -5.82 -2.79
C ALA A 52 -6.15 -4.87 -2.97
N ALA A 53 -4.92 -5.39 -2.86
CA ALA A 53 -3.70 -4.61 -3.06
C ALA A 53 -3.59 -4.08 -4.51
N ALA A 54 -3.96 -4.89 -5.51
CA ALA A 54 -3.98 -4.47 -6.91
C ALA A 54 -4.93 -3.30 -7.13
N ALA A 55 -6.16 -3.38 -6.60
CA ALA A 55 -7.13 -2.29 -6.69
C ALA A 55 -6.64 -1.00 -6.01
N GLN A 56 -6.04 -1.12 -4.82
CA GLN A 56 -5.43 0.02 -4.10
C GLN A 56 -4.29 0.67 -4.91
N ASN A 57 -3.44 -0.15 -5.54
CA ASN A 57 -2.34 0.34 -6.37
C ASN A 57 -2.85 1.06 -7.63
N ILE A 58 -3.87 0.52 -8.30
CA ILE A 58 -4.52 1.18 -9.46
C ILE A 58 -5.08 2.55 -9.05
N LYS A 59 -5.82 2.62 -7.94
CA LYS A 59 -6.33 3.90 -7.40
C LYS A 59 -5.20 4.90 -7.15
N LYS A 60 -4.09 4.44 -6.58
CA LYS A 60 -2.93 5.30 -6.29
C LYS A 60 -2.28 5.83 -7.57
N MET A 61 -2.13 4.99 -8.61
CA MET A 61 -1.62 5.43 -9.91
C MET A 61 -2.56 6.46 -10.55
N ALA A 62 -3.87 6.21 -10.56
CA ALA A 62 -4.85 7.14 -11.11
C ALA A 62 -4.80 8.52 -10.42
N ILE A 63 -4.71 8.56 -9.08
CA ILE A 63 -4.57 9.82 -8.32
C ILE A 63 -3.24 10.52 -8.61
N ALA A 64 -2.15 9.78 -8.79
CA ALA A 64 -0.87 10.37 -9.14
C ALA A 64 -0.92 11.01 -10.52
N LEU A 65 -1.50 10.30 -11.51
CA LEU A 65 -1.64 10.78 -12.87
C LEU A 65 -2.61 11.97 -12.98
N SER A 66 -3.71 11.98 -12.22
CA SER A 66 -4.67 13.09 -12.26
C SER A 66 -4.17 14.40 -11.65
N ARG A 67 -3.09 14.34 -10.87
CA ARG A 67 -2.45 15.50 -10.24
C ARG A 67 -1.25 16.02 -11.03
N MET A 68 -0.83 15.31 -12.07
CA MET A 68 0.24 15.81 -12.94
C MET A 68 -0.33 16.91 -13.85
N PRO A 69 0.31 18.08 -13.93
CA PRO A 69 -0.04 19.05 -14.97
C PRO A 69 0.13 18.40 -16.34
N ALA A 70 -0.71 18.78 -17.31
CA ALA A 70 -0.65 18.27 -18.67
C ALA A 70 0.78 18.39 -19.21
N PRO A 71 1.29 17.39 -19.95
CA PRO A 71 2.61 17.49 -20.55
C PRO A 71 2.64 18.75 -21.44
N SER A 72 3.64 19.63 -21.23
CA SER A 72 3.84 20.78 -22.12
C SER A 72 3.99 20.24 -23.54
N PRO A 73 3.26 20.77 -24.53
CA PRO A 73 3.52 20.42 -25.92
C PRO A 73 4.98 20.78 -26.23
N ALA A 74 5.64 19.88 -26.94
CA ALA A 74 7.03 20.01 -27.40
C ALA A 74 7.18 21.18 -28.38
#